data_AF-A0A379X583-F1
#
_entry.id   AF-A0A379X583-F1
#
_cell.length_a   1.000
_cell.length_b   1.000
_cell.length_c   1.000
_cell.angle_alpha   90.00
_cell.angle_beta   90.00
_cell.angle_gamma   90.00
#
_symmetry.space_group_name_H-M   'P 1'
#
loop_
_entity.id
_entity.type
_entity.pdbx_description
1 polymer ?
#
loop_
_entity_poly.entity_id
_entity_poly.type
_entity_poly.pdbx_seq_one_letter_code
_entity_poly.pdbx_strand_id
1 'polypeptide(L)' 'MAGTGIAHTRWATHGEPSEANAHPHVSEHIVVVHNGIIENHEPLREALKARGYTFVSETDTEVIAHPGKLGTETGRYSA' A
#
# COMPACT_ATOMS: atom_id res chain seq x y z
N MET A 1 21.55 20.87 0.76
CA MET A 1 21.48 19.40 0.74
C MET A 1 20.21 19.02 -0.01
N ALA A 2 20.28 18.17 -1.03
CA ALA A 2 19.08 17.70 -1.72
C ALA A 2 18.51 16.50 -0.96
N GLY A 3 17.19 16.50 -0.70
CA GLY A 3 16.47 15.39 -0.08
C GLY A 3 15.90 14.42 -1.12
N THR A 4 15.63 13.19 -0.71
CA THR A 4 14.86 12.22 -1.51
C THR A 4 13.37 12.40 -1.21
N GLY A 5 12.54 12.45 -2.25
CA GLY A 5 11.09 12.54 -2.11
C GLY A 5 10.36 11.83 -3.26
N ILE A 6 9.13 11.40 -3.01
CA ILE A 6 8.23 10.80 -4.00
C ILE A 6 6.86 11.48 -3.92
N ALA A 7 6.15 11.53 -5.04
CA ALA A 7 4.80 12.08 -5.16
C ALA A 7 3.99 11.25 -6.17
N HIS A 8 2.66 11.32 -6.08
CA HIS A 8 1.78 10.49 -6.91
C HIS A 8 0.45 11.18 -7.22
N THR A 9 -0.04 10.99 -8.44
CA THR A 9 -1.40 11.34 -8.86
C THR A 9 -2.20 10.05 -9.03
N ARG A 10 -3.29 9.91 -8.28
CA ARG A 10 -4.04 8.65 -8.17
C ARG A 10 -5.36 8.69 -8.94
N TRP A 11 -5.62 7.66 -9.75
CA TRP A 11 -6.95 7.32 -10.24
C TRP A 11 -7.52 6.19 -9.37
N ALA A 12 -8.62 6.45 -8.65
CA ALA A 12 -9.14 5.51 -7.66
C ALA A 12 -9.73 4.24 -8.31
N THR A 13 -9.32 3.08 -7.81
CA THR A 13 -9.87 1.74 -8.16
C THR A 13 -10.50 1.07 -6.94
N HIS A 14 -9.78 1.06 -5.81
CA HIS A 14 -10.26 0.62 -4.49
C HIS A 14 -10.33 1.80 -3.50
N GLY A 15 -11.47 1.99 -2.83
CA GLY A 15 -11.71 3.15 -1.95
C GLY A 15 -12.03 4.43 -2.72
N GLU A 16 -12.87 5.29 -2.15
CA GLU A 16 -13.23 6.56 -2.78
C GLU A 16 -12.04 7.54 -2.86
N PRO A 17 -12.09 8.54 -3.75
CA PRO A 17 -11.14 9.65 -3.71
C PRO A 17 -11.24 10.41 -2.38
N SER A 18 -10.25 10.23 -1.52
CA SER A 18 -10.14 10.90 -0.22
C SER A 18 -8.67 11.12 0.13
N GLU A 19 -8.40 11.98 1.12
CA GLU A 19 -7.03 12.22 1.60
C GLU A 19 -6.43 10.94 2.22
N ALA A 20 -7.23 10.17 2.97
CA ALA A 20 -6.80 8.90 3.56
C ALA A 20 -6.42 7.83 2.51
N ASN A 21 -7.09 7.87 1.34
CA ASN A 21 -6.83 6.96 0.23
C ASN A 21 -5.83 7.52 -0.80
N ALA A 22 -5.25 8.70 -0.56
CA ALA A 22 -4.22 9.27 -1.42
C ALA A 22 -2.86 8.64 -1.14
N HIS A 23 -2.04 8.49 -2.19
CA HIS A 23 -0.65 8.10 -2.04
C HIS A 23 0.21 9.32 -1.67
N PRO A 24 1.30 9.15 -0.90
CA PRO A 24 1.90 7.88 -0.49
C PRO A 24 1.24 7.25 0.75
N HIS A 25 1.20 5.91 0.78
CA HIS A 25 0.94 5.18 2.03
C HIS A 25 2.23 5.00 2.83
N VAL A 26 2.12 5.14 4.15
CA VAL A 26 3.25 5.13 5.07
C VAL A 26 3.02 4.09 6.15
N SER A 27 4.03 3.25 6.40
CA SER A 27 4.06 2.34 7.54
C SER A 27 5.48 2.30 8.09
N GLU A 28 5.65 2.74 9.34
CA GLU A 28 6.95 2.91 9.99
C GLU A 28 7.94 3.74 9.14
N HIS A 29 8.91 3.07 8.51
CA HIS A 29 9.97 3.66 7.69
C HIS A 29 9.80 3.35 6.19
N ILE A 30 8.68 2.76 5.80
CA ILE A 30 8.32 2.43 4.41
C ILE A 30 7.31 3.44 3.90
N VAL A 31 7.59 4.01 2.72
CA VAL A 31 6.72 4.95 2.00
C VAL A 31 6.48 4.40 0.60
N VAL A 32 5.22 4.18 0.22
CA VAL A 32 4.84 3.51 -1.02
C VAL A 32 3.93 4.38 -1.87
N VAL A 33 4.25 4.44 -3.17
CA VAL A 33 3.32 4.84 -4.23
C VAL A 33 3.14 3.65 -5.17
N HIS A 34 1.94 3.45 -5.70
CA HIS A 34 1.64 2.32 -6.57
C HIS A 34 0.78 2.75 -7.75
N ASN A 35 1.11 2.21 -8.93
CA ASN A 35 0.27 2.21 -10.12
C ASN A 35 -0.09 0.75 -10.41
N GLY A 36 -1.37 0.47 -10.60
CA GLY A 36 -1.87 -0.88 -10.81
C GLY A 36 -2.95 -1.24 -9.81
N ILE A 37 -3.24 -2.54 -9.74
CA ILE A 37 -4.18 -3.14 -8.81
C ILE A 37 -3.50 -4.32 -8.13
N ILE A 38 -3.66 -4.45 -6.81
CA ILE A 38 -3.24 -5.64 -6.07
C ILE A 38 -4.45 -6.56 -5.91
N GLU A 39 -4.58 -7.52 -6.81
CA GLU A 39 -5.77 -8.38 -6.92
C GLU A 39 -6.03 -9.22 -5.65
N ASN A 40 -4.99 -9.57 -4.91
CA ASN A 40 -5.07 -10.35 -3.67
C ASN A 40 -5.00 -9.50 -2.40
N HIS A 41 -5.37 -8.20 -2.46
CA HIS A 41 -5.26 -7.31 -1.30
C HIS A 41 -6.14 -7.71 -0.10
N GLU A 42 -7.34 -8.25 -0.32
CA GLU A 42 -8.23 -8.70 0.77
C GLU A 42 -7.59 -9.78 1.66
N PRO A 43 -7.15 -10.95 1.13
CA PRO A 43 -6.51 -11.97 1.95
C PRO A 43 -5.20 -11.48 2.59
N LEU A 44 -4.45 -10.59 1.92
CA LEU A 44 -3.25 -9.97 2.50
C LEU A 44 -3.61 -9.05 3.68
N ARG A 45 -4.64 -8.22 3.53
CA ARG A 45 -5.14 -7.30 4.56
C ARG A 45 -5.57 -8.06 5.80
N GLU A 46 -6.34 -9.14 5.65
CA GLU A 46 -6.77 -9.96 6.78
C GLU A 46 -5.58 -10.67 7.46
N ALA A 47 -4.61 -11.19 6.69
CA ALA A 47 -3.40 -11.78 7.24
C ALA A 47 -2.54 -10.77 8.02
N LEU A 48 -2.48 -9.52 7.57
CA LEU A 48 -1.77 -8.44 8.25
C LEU A 48 -2.52 -7.95 9.49
N LYS A 49 -3.85 -7.80 9.43
CA LYS A 49 -4.68 -7.49 10.61
C LYS A 49 -4.53 -8.54 11.70
N ALA A 50 -4.52 -9.83 11.34
CA ALA A 50 -4.29 -10.94 12.27
C ALA A 50 -2.90 -10.90 12.95
N ARG A 51 -1.93 -10.21 12.33
CA ARG A 51 -0.59 -9.95 12.89
C ARG A 51 -0.53 -8.65 13.70
N GLY A 52 -1.64 -7.92 13.86
CA GLY A 52 -1.74 -6.71 14.66
C GLY A 52 -1.58 -5.39 13.88
N TYR A 53 -1.50 -5.43 12.55
CA TYR A 53 -1.43 -4.21 11.75
C TYR A 53 -2.80 -3.53 11.67
N THR A 54 -2.83 -2.21 11.86
CA THR A 54 -4.03 -1.38 11.65
C THR A 54 -3.94 -0.72 10.29
N PHE A 55 -5.04 -0.77 9.54
CA PHE A 55 -5.18 -0.11 8.26
C PHE A 55 -5.99 1.17 8.43
N VAL A 56 -5.55 2.24 7.80
CA VAL A 56 -6.19 3.57 7.84
C VAL A 56 -6.79 3.97 6.50
N SER A 57 -6.59 3.16 5.46
CA SER A 57 -7.15 3.37 4.12
C SER A 57 -7.88 2.13 3.62
N GLU A 58 -8.71 2.33 2.60
CA GLU A 58 -9.41 1.27 1.88
C GLU A 58 -8.61 0.79 0.66
N THR A 59 -7.47 1.40 0.38
CA THR A 59 -6.71 1.09 -0.84
C THR A 59 -6.12 -0.30 -0.75
N ASP A 60 -6.03 -0.94 -1.89
CA ASP A 60 -5.24 -2.16 -2.07
C ASP A 60 -3.75 -1.90 -1.78
N THR A 61 -3.25 -0.69 -2.05
CA THR A 61 -1.83 -0.31 -1.91
C THR A 61 -1.31 -0.36 -0.48
N GLU A 62 -2.13 -0.08 0.54
CA GLU A 62 -1.68 -0.08 1.94
C GLU A 62 -1.14 -1.44 2.40
N VAL A 63 -1.59 -2.55 1.79
CA VAL A 63 -1.09 -3.89 2.12
C VAL A 63 0.40 -4.07 1.77
N ILE A 64 0.94 -3.27 0.85
CA ILE A 64 2.38 -3.26 0.49
C ILE A 64 3.19 -2.42 1.48
N ALA A 65 2.59 -1.40 2.11
CA ALA A 65 3.30 -0.53 3.03
C ALA A 65 3.73 -1.27 4.30
N HIS A 66 2.95 -2.24 4.77
CA HIS A 66 3.27 -2.98 6.00
C HIS A 66 4.40 -4.01 5.80
N PRO A 67 5.46 -3.99 6.63
CA PRO A 67 6.69 -4.80 6.46
C PRO A 67 6.52 -6.30 6.77
N GLY A 68 5.30 -6.81 6.95
CA GLY A 68 5.08 -8.23 7.18
C GLY A 68 5.65 -9.05 6.02
N LYS A 69 6.27 -10.21 6.32
CA LYS A 69 6.88 -11.18 5.35
C LYS A 69 5.88 -11.77 4.33
N LEU A 70 5.22 -10.92 3.56
CA LEU A 70 4.41 -11.25 2.39
C LEU A 70 5.03 -10.65 1.12
N GLY A 71 5.92 -9.65 1.26
CA GLY A 71 6.56 -8.94 0.14
C GLY A 71 8.03 -9.27 -0.15
N THR A 72 8.66 -10.25 0.53
CA THR A 72 10.04 -10.68 0.20
C THR A 72 10.09 -11.84 -0.81
N GLU A 73 8.94 -12.44 -1.11
CA GLU A 73 8.81 -13.30 -2.28
C GLU A 73 8.34 -12.40 -3.42
N THR A 74 9.21 -12.18 -4.39
CA THR A 74 8.90 -11.49 -5.65
C THR A 74 7.80 -12.24 -6.40
N GLY A 75 6.55 -12.04 -5.97
CA GLY A 75 5.38 -12.23 -6.81
C GLY A 75 5.48 -11.20 -7.93
N ARG A 76 5.34 -11.63 -9.17
CA ARG A 76 5.27 -10.72 -10.30
C ARG A 76 4.05 -9.83 -10.12
N TYR A 77 4.25 -8.61 -9.64
CA TYR A 77 3.27 -7.55 -9.75
C TYR A 77 3.36 -7.04 -11.19
N SER A 78 2.37 -7.39 -12.00
CA SER A 78 2.23 -6.86 -13.36
C SER A 78 1.99 -5.35 -13.24
N ALA A 79 2.89 -4.55 -13.79
CA ALA A 79 2.68 -3.12 -13.98
C ALA A 79 1.65 -2.86 -15.09
#